data_AF-A0A3M1S1Y6-F1
#
_entry.id   AF-A0A3M1S1Y6-F1
#
_cell.length_a   1.000
_cell.length_b   1.000
_cell.length_c   1.000
_cell.angle_alpha   90.00
_cell.angle_beta   90.00
_cell.angle_gamma   90.00
#
_symmetry.space_group_name_H-M   'P 1'
#
loop_
_entity.id
_entity.type
_entity.pdbx_description
1 polymer ?
#
loop_
_entity_poly.entity_id
_entity_poly.type
_entity_poly.pdbx_seq_one_letter_code
_entity_poly.pdbx_strand_id
1 'polypeptide(L)'
;MNCVCLGTCGANWSDLGMPLLTGQYTRALDDKQRIAMPKRLRDAFGSNKGDRLYVAPGLDGSLSVYDEASLSAFADRLADASPTNRDVRDFTRIFYALTEVVEIDSQGRIRIPQNLIELAGMTKEVVLVGARDHVEIWAAQRWQEYLAAKQPAYDRIAESAFEPRSNASG
;
A
#
# COMPACT_ATOMS: atom_id res chain seq x y z
N MET A 1 41.16 -13.66 0.46
CA MET A 1 40.64 -12.31 0.77
C MET A 1 39.17 -12.29 0.40
N ASN A 2 38.31 -12.65 1.37
CA ASN A 2 36.86 -12.66 1.20
C ASN A 2 36.32 -11.25 1.40
N CYS A 3 35.71 -10.69 0.36
CA CYS A 3 34.88 -9.51 0.48
C CYS A 3 33.44 -9.98 0.72
N VAL A 4 32.93 -9.80 1.93
CA VAL A 4 31.51 -9.98 2.25
C VAL A 4 30.82 -8.68 1.87
N CYS A 5 30.18 -8.64 0.70
CA CYS A 5 29.28 -7.55 0.33
C CYS A 5 27.96 -7.72 1.08
N LEU A 6 27.82 -7.01 2.20
CA LEU A 6 26.51 -6.68 2.79
C LEU A 6 25.85 -5.64 1.87
N GLY A 7 25.08 -6.11 0.88
CA GLY A 7 24.27 -5.24 0.01
C GLY A 7 23.15 -4.59 0.83
N THR A 8 22.80 -3.31 0.69
CA THR A 8 23.17 -2.27 -0.27
C THR A 8 23.25 -0.94 0.48
N CYS A 9 24.46 -0.40 0.65
CA CYS A 9 24.66 1.01 0.94
C CYS A 9 24.55 1.78 -0.39
N GLY A 10 23.51 2.61 -0.55
CA GLY A 10 23.55 3.71 -1.52
C GLY A 10 22.60 3.70 -2.72
N ALA A 11 21.57 2.85 -2.78
CA ALA A 11 20.52 3.05 -3.79
C ALA A 11 19.56 4.15 -3.32
N ASN A 12 19.50 5.27 -4.05
CA ASN A 12 18.48 6.28 -3.81
C ASN A 12 17.13 5.75 -4.33
N TRP A 13 16.04 6.00 -3.60
CA TRP A 13 14.71 5.49 -3.94
C TRP A 13 14.22 6.01 -5.31
N SER A 14 14.68 7.21 -5.69
CA SER A 14 14.48 7.77 -7.03
C SER A 14 15.12 6.96 -8.15
N ASP A 15 16.25 6.31 -7.85
CA ASP A 15 17.07 5.61 -8.85
C ASP A 15 16.51 4.20 -9.14
N LEU A 16 15.68 3.68 -8.23
CA LEU A 16 14.91 2.44 -8.40
C LEU A 16 13.57 2.67 -9.13
N GLY A 17 13.28 3.91 -9.55
CA GLY A 17 12.04 4.26 -10.23
C GLY A 17 10.77 4.09 -9.37
N MET A 18 10.92 3.98 -8.05
CA MET A 18 9.80 3.80 -7.13
C MET A 18 9.21 5.16 -6.73
N PRO A 19 7.87 5.27 -6.65
CA PRO A 19 7.22 6.51 -6.26
C PRO A 19 7.47 6.82 -4.77
N LEU A 20 7.43 8.10 -4.41
CA LEU A 20 7.34 8.55 -3.02
C LEU A 20 5.95 9.14 -2.76
N LEU A 21 5.05 8.30 -2.27
CA LEU A 21 3.65 8.64 -2.05
C LEU A 21 3.45 9.16 -0.64
N THR A 22 2.94 10.38 -0.52
CA THR A 22 2.73 11.05 0.77
C THR A 22 1.44 11.87 0.82
N GLY A 23 1.00 12.15 2.05
CA GLY A 23 -0.16 12.97 2.35
C GLY A 23 -1.45 12.18 2.51
N GLN A 24 -2.51 12.89 2.92
CA GLN A 24 -3.84 12.34 3.17
C GLN A 24 -4.88 13.12 2.36
N TYR A 25 -5.80 12.42 1.69
CA TYR A 25 -6.77 13.02 0.78
C TYR A 25 -8.15 12.38 0.95
N THR A 26 -9.12 13.15 1.45
CA THR A 26 -10.51 12.70 1.56
C THR A 26 -11.23 12.75 0.22
N ARG A 27 -11.93 11.69 -0.15
CA ARG A 27 -12.72 11.59 -1.39
C ARG A 27 -14.05 10.90 -1.13
N ALA A 28 -14.99 11.10 -2.04
CA ALA A 28 -16.22 10.33 -2.07
C ALA A 28 -16.04 9.08 -2.95
N LEU A 29 -16.62 7.97 -2.50
CA LEU A 29 -16.94 6.82 -3.34
C LEU A 29 -18.24 7.16 -4.09
N ASP A 30 -18.19 7.22 -5.42
CA ASP A 30 -19.37 7.53 -6.23
C ASP A 30 -20.30 6.31 -6.41
N ASP A 31 -21.51 6.54 -6.89
CA ASP A 31 -22.52 5.49 -7.12
C ASP A 31 -22.08 4.41 -8.13
N LYS A 32 -21.00 4.67 -8.88
CA LYS A 32 -20.38 3.74 -9.83
C LYS A 32 -19.12 3.08 -9.27
N GLN A 33 -18.94 3.13 -7.95
CA GLN A 33 -17.81 2.55 -7.22
C GLN A 33 -16.47 3.18 -7.61
N ARG A 34 -16.44 4.45 -7.99
CA ARG A 34 -15.21 5.13 -8.41
C ARG A 34 -14.75 6.14 -7.37
N ILE A 35 -13.43 6.26 -7.27
CA ILE A 35 -12.75 7.21 -6.40
C ILE A 35 -11.84 8.07 -7.26
N ALA A 36 -11.90 9.39 -7.07
CA ALA A 36 -11.02 10.32 -7.77
C ALA A 36 -9.61 10.30 -7.19
N MET A 37 -8.63 9.82 -7.96
CA MET A 37 -7.23 9.79 -7.55
C MET A 37 -6.67 11.22 -7.51
N PRO A 38 -6.21 11.71 -6.33
CA PRO A 38 -5.59 13.02 -6.20
C PRO A 38 -4.46 13.21 -7.22
N LYS A 39 -4.41 14.40 -7.86
CA LYS A 39 -3.40 14.69 -8.88
C LYS A 39 -1.96 14.45 -8.37
N ARG A 40 -1.66 14.81 -7.12
CA ARG A 40 -0.35 14.57 -6.51
C ARG A 40 0.04 13.09 -6.47
N LEU A 41 -0.91 12.20 -6.19
CA LEU A 41 -0.65 10.75 -6.18
C LEU A 41 -0.49 10.20 -7.60
N ARG A 42 -1.30 10.67 -8.55
CA ARG A 42 -1.13 10.30 -9.98
C ARG A 42 0.23 10.72 -10.52
N ASP A 43 0.63 11.96 -10.25
CA ASP A 43 1.93 12.48 -10.67
C ASP A 43 3.08 11.69 -10.00
N ALA A 44 2.93 11.32 -8.73
CA ALA A 44 3.94 10.54 -8.00
C ALA A 44 4.08 9.10 -8.53
N PHE A 45 2.99 8.42 -8.88
CA PHE A 45 3.04 7.13 -9.58
C PHE A 45 3.57 7.24 -11.03
N GLY A 46 3.73 8.45 -11.57
CA GLY A 46 3.97 8.66 -13.00
C GLY A 46 2.79 8.20 -13.87
N SER A 47 1.61 7.98 -13.28
CA SER A 47 0.48 7.37 -13.98
C SER A 47 -0.35 8.37 -14.77
N ASN A 48 -0.65 7.99 -16.00
CA ASN A 48 -1.50 8.67 -16.96
C ASN A 48 -2.80 7.88 -17.20
N LYS A 49 -3.66 8.45 -18.06
CA LYS A 49 -4.90 7.79 -18.48
C LYS A 49 -4.58 6.45 -19.15
N GLY A 50 -5.27 5.39 -18.74
CA GLY A 50 -5.08 4.04 -19.27
C GLY A 50 -3.98 3.24 -18.58
N ASP A 51 -3.26 3.84 -17.63
CA ASP A 51 -2.27 3.10 -16.85
C ASP A 51 -2.96 2.17 -15.86
N ARG A 52 -2.34 1.01 -15.67
CA ARG A 52 -2.81 -0.05 -14.78
C ARG A 52 -2.29 0.20 -13.38
N LEU A 53 -3.19 0.13 -12.42
CA LEU A 53 -2.88 0.05 -11.01
C LEU A 53 -3.43 -1.27 -10.46
N TYR A 54 -2.93 -1.69 -9.32
CA TYR A 54 -3.31 -2.92 -8.66
C TYR A 54 -3.94 -2.58 -7.32
N VAL A 55 -5.19 -2.96 -7.10
CA VAL A 55 -5.89 -2.79 -5.83
C VAL A 55 -5.89 -4.12 -5.10
N ALA A 56 -5.35 -4.15 -3.90
CA ALA A 56 -5.18 -5.34 -3.07
C ALA A 56 -5.76 -5.11 -1.67
N PRO A 57 -6.09 -6.17 -0.91
CA PRO A 57 -6.39 -6.01 0.52
C PRO A 57 -5.18 -5.46 1.26
N GLY A 58 -5.39 -4.39 2.02
CA GLY A 58 -4.40 -3.81 2.92
C GLY A 58 -4.53 -4.39 4.33
N LEU A 59 -3.69 -3.91 5.24
CA LEU A 59 -3.80 -4.22 6.66
C LEU A 59 -4.86 -3.34 7.33
N ASP A 60 -5.29 -3.72 8.52
CA ASP A 60 -6.21 -2.92 9.36
C ASP A 60 -7.55 -2.56 8.68
N GLY A 61 -7.99 -3.37 7.71
CA GLY A 61 -9.23 -3.14 6.98
C GLY A 61 -9.17 -2.00 5.96
N SER A 62 -7.98 -1.69 5.47
CA SER A 62 -7.75 -0.80 4.32
C SER A 62 -7.62 -1.60 3.01
N LEU A 63 -7.56 -0.90 1.89
CA LEU A 63 -7.04 -1.42 0.62
C LEU A 63 -5.71 -0.77 0.30
N SER A 64 -4.84 -1.46 -0.44
CA SER A 64 -3.60 -0.90 -0.97
C SER A 64 -3.68 -0.77 -2.49
N VAL A 65 -3.16 0.32 -3.03
CA VAL A 65 -3.05 0.60 -4.47
C VAL A 65 -1.60 0.73 -4.84
N TYR A 66 -1.16 -0.12 -5.77
CA TYR A 66 0.21 -0.17 -6.26
C TYR A 66 0.26 0.16 -7.76
N ASP A 67 1.38 0.72 -8.21
CA ASP A 67 1.81 0.58 -9.60
C ASP A 67 2.53 -0.77 -9.79
N GLU A 68 2.90 -1.08 -11.03
CA GLU A 68 3.54 -2.35 -11.38
C GLU A 68 4.91 -2.53 -10.68
N ALA A 69 5.72 -1.46 -10.63
CA ALA A 69 7.04 -1.48 -10.00
C ALA A 69 6.96 -1.74 -8.49
N SER A 70 6.02 -1.09 -7.80
CA SER A 70 5.84 -1.22 -6.35
C SER A 70 5.24 -2.57 -5.98
N LEU A 71 4.29 -3.09 -6.78
CA LEU A 71 3.76 -4.44 -6.57
C LEU A 71 4.83 -5.51 -6.78
N SER A 72 5.68 -5.36 -7.82
CA SER A 72 6.81 -6.27 -8.05
C SER A 72 7.77 -6.28 -6.87
N ALA A 73 8.14 -5.11 -6.36
CA ALA A 73 9.03 -5.02 -5.20
C ALA A 73 8.40 -5.59 -3.92
N PHE A 74 7.09 -5.45 -3.75
CA PHE A 74 6.35 -6.13 -2.68
C PHE A 74 6.41 -7.65 -2.85
N ALA A 75 6.22 -8.14 -4.07
CA ALA A 75 6.30 -9.57 -4.40
C ALA A 75 7.68 -10.15 -4.10
N ASP A 76 8.76 -9.44 -4.44
CA ASP A 76 10.14 -9.86 -4.16
C ASP A 76 10.39 -9.99 -2.64
N ARG A 77 9.94 -9.00 -1.85
CA ARG A 77 10.03 -9.06 -0.38
C ARG A 77 9.25 -10.23 0.21
N LEU A 78 8.10 -10.57 -0.39
CA LEU A 78 7.29 -11.70 0.05
C LEU A 78 7.91 -13.04 -0.37
N ALA A 79 8.59 -13.10 -1.51
CA ALA A 79 9.32 -14.28 -1.97
C ALA A 79 10.56 -14.60 -1.10
N ASP A 80 11.19 -13.56 -0.55
CA ASP A 80 12.28 -13.71 0.43
C ASP A 80 11.81 -14.27 1.78
N ALA A 81 10.49 -14.26 2.05
CA ALA A 81 9.93 -14.86 3.24
C ALA A 81 9.91 -16.40 3.13
N SER A 82 10.03 -17.10 4.26
CA SER A 82 10.14 -18.55 4.26
C SER A 82 8.90 -19.24 3.64
N PRO A 83 9.04 -20.02 2.54
CA PRO A 83 7.91 -20.70 1.91
C PRO A 83 7.37 -21.86 2.75
N THR A 84 8.13 -22.33 3.74
CA THR A 84 7.68 -23.36 4.69
C THR A 84 6.79 -22.78 5.79
N ASN A 85 6.84 -21.46 6.02
CA ASN A 85 5.94 -20.79 6.95
C ASN A 85 4.50 -20.82 6.41
N ARG A 86 3.58 -21.37 7.22
CA ARG A 86 2.16 -21.49 6.87
C ARG A 86 1.52 -20.11 6.68
N ASP A 87 1.80 -19.17 7.56
CA ASP A 87 1.20 -17.83 7.54
C ASP A 87 1.62 -17.06 6.29
N VAL A 88 2.88 -17.21 5.85
CA VAL A 88 3.38 -16.63 4.59
C VAL A 88 2.60 -17.17 3.40
N ARG A 89 2.38 -18.48 3.32
CA ARG A 89 1.62 -19.08 2.21
C ARG A 89 0.16 -18.65 2.22
N ASP A 90 -0.46 -18.62 3.39
CA ASP A 90 -1.88 -18.27 3.52
C ASP A 90 -2.09 -16.78 3.21
N PHE A 91 -1.22 -15.90 3.71
CA PHE A 91 -1.21 -14.48 3.34
C PHE A 91 -1.01 -14.30 1.83
N THR A 92 -0.01 -14.96 1.23
CA THR A 92 0.28 -14.88 -0.20
C THR A 92 -0.96 -15.24 -1.04
N ARG A 93 -1.61 -16.36 -0.70
CA ARG A 93 -2.81 -16.82 -1.41
C ARG A 93 -3.94 -15.81 -1.31
N ILE A 94 -4.24 -15.33 -0.10
CA ILE A 94 -5.35 -14.39 0.12
C ILE A 94 -5.07 -13.06 -0.57
N PHE A 95 -3.86 -12.52 -0.40
CA PHE A 95 -3.45 -11.24 -0.99
C PHE A 95 -3.60 -11.26 -2.51
N TYR A 96 -2.97 -12.23 -3.19
CA TYR A 96 -3.02 -12.27 -4.65
C TYR A 96 -4.37 -12.73 -5.20
N ALA A 97 -5.14 -13.56 -4.49
CA ALA A 97 -6.49 -13.95 -4.93
C ALA A 97 -7.49 -12.78 -4.89
N LEU A 98 -7.23 -11.77 -4.06
CA LEU A 98 -8.08 -10.58 -3.94
C LEU A 98 -7.50 -9.36 -4.67
N THR A 99 -6.26 -9.44 -5.18
CA THR A 99 -5.63 -8.34 -5.92
C THR A 99 -6.24 -8.25 -7.32
N GLU A 100 -6.70 -7.06 -7.68
CA GLU A 100 -7.39 -6.78 -8.94
C GLU A 100 -6.71 -5.65 -9.70
N VAL A 101 -6.67 -5.77 -11.03
CA VAL A 101 -6.13 -4.71 -11.91
C VAL A 101 -7.23 -3.69 -12.20
N VAL A 102 -6.91 -2.41 -12.03
CA VAL A 102 -7.81 -1.29 -12.32
C VAL A 102 -7.11 -0.28 -13.23
N GLU A 103 -7.90 0.45 -14.01
CA GLU A 103 -7.38 1.49 -14.91
C GLU A 103 -7.83 2.89 -14.46
N ILE A 104 -6.98 3.88 -14.71
CA ILE A 104 -7.33 5.29 -14.52
C ILE A 104 -8.17 5.78 -15.70
N ASP A 105 -9.41 6.20 -15.41
CA ASP A 105 -10.33 6.74 -16.40
C ASP A 105 -9.91 8.15 -16.89
N SER A 106 -10.62 8.67 -17.90
CA SER A 106 -10.34 10.01 -18.47
C SER A 106 -10.48 11.17 -17.47
N GLN A 107 -11.14 10.96 -16.34
CA GLN A 107 -11.33 11.95 -15.28
C GLN A 107 -10.35 11.74 -14.11
N GLY A 108 -9.40 10.80 -14.24
CA GLY A 108 -8.44 10.49 -13.19
C GLY A 108 -9.04 9.69 -12.04
N ARG A 109 -10.11 8.92 -12.27
CA ARG A 109 -10.72 8.05 -11.26
C ARG A 109 -10.35 6.60 -11.50
N ILE A 110 -10.36 5.82 -10.42
CA ILE A 110 -10.27 4.36 -10.46
C ILE A 110 -11.59 3.75 -9.99
N ARG A 111 -12.00 2.64 -10.59
CA ARG A 111 -13.16 1.85 -10.12
C ARG A 111 -12.67 0.78 -9.15
N ILE A 112 -13.22 0.75 -7.95
CA ILE A 112 -12.89 -0.27 -6.95
C ILE A 112 -13.85 -1.45 -7.11
N PRO A 113 -13.35 -2.69 -7.21
CA PRO A 113 -14.18 -3.90 -7.19
C PRO A 113 -15.08 -3.99 -5.95
N GLN A 114 -16.31 -4.47 -6.12
CA GLN A 114 -17.32 -4.51 -5.06
C GLN A 114 -16.89 -5.38 -3.87
N ASN A 115 -16.27 -6.52 -4.11
CA ASN A 115 -15.71 -7.40 -3.08
C ASN A 115 -14.68 -6.67 -2.19
N LEU A 116 -13.86 -5.79 -2.76
CA LEU A 116 -12.88 -5.01 -2.02
C LEU A 116 -13.51 -3.85 -1.24
N ILE A 117 -14.59 -3.25 -1.78
CA ILE A 117 -15.41 -2.27 -1.04
C ILE A 117 -16.01 -2.90 0.21
N GLU A 118 -16.60 -4.08 0.07
CA GLU A 118 -17.19 -4.84 1.17
C GLU A 118 -16.14 -5.25 2.21
N LEU A 119 -15.00 -5.77 1.75
CA LEU A 119 -13.87 -6.14 2.61
C LEU A 119 -13.36 -4.96 3.45
N ALA A 120 -13.21 -3.79 2.83
CA ALA A 120 -12.73 -2.58 3.50
C ALA A 120 -13.85 -1.81 4.23
N GLY A 121 -15.09 -2.28 4.20
CA GLY A 121 -16.23 -1.61 4.85
C GLY A 121 -16.44 -0.17 4.36
N MET A 122 -16.14 0.11 3.10
CA MET A 122 -16.28 1.45 2.52
C MET A 122 -17.74 1.73 2.16
N THR A 123 -18.21 2.93 2.49
CA THR A 123 -19.61 3.35 2.24
C THR A 123 -19.68 4.54 1.29
N LYS A 124 -19.33 5.73 1.77
CA LYS A 124 -19.49 6.98 1.00
C LYS A 124 -18.25 7.86 1.02
N GLU A 125 -17.59 7.98 2.16
CA GLU A 125 -16.38 8.78 2.30
C GLU A 125 -15.18 7.87 2.56
N VAL A 126 -14.11 8.14 1.82
CA VAL A 126 -12.86 7.41 1.88
C VAL A 126 -11.70 8.37 2.08
N VAL A 127 -10.62 7.86 2.64
CA VAL A 127 -9.37 8.59 2.80
C VAL A 127 -8.27 7.84 2.05
N LEU A 128 -7.61 8.54 1.14
CA LEU A 128 -6.41 8.03 0.47
C LEU A 128 -5.19 8.51 1.25
N VAL A 129 -4.33 7.58 1.67
CA VAL A 129 -3.12 7.86 2.43
C VAL A 129 -1.92 7.43 1.60
N GLY A 130 -0.99 8.34 1.33
CA GLY A 130 0.28 7.97 0.73
C GLY A 130 1.17 7.28 1.75
N ALA A 131 1.48 6.01 1.51
CA ALA A 131 2.25 5.14 2.41
C ALA A 131 3.59 4.75 1.76
N ARG A 132 4.35 5.77 1.31
CA ARG A 132 5.66 5.63 0.66
C ARG A 132 5.62 4.91 -0.69
N ASP A 133 5.50 3.59 -0.71
CA ASP A 133 5.55 2.75 -1.92
C ASP A 133 4.16 2.41 -2.47
N HIS A 134 3.09 2.74 -1.75
CA HIS A 134 1.72 2.54 -2.22
C HIS A 134 0.76 3.59 -1.65
N VAL A 135 -0.49 3.56 -2.12
CA VAL A 135 -1.59 4.35 -1.55
C VAL A 135 -2.52 3.43 -0.80
N GLU A 136 -2.82 3.74 0.45
CA GLU A 136 -3.89 3.07 1.18
C GLU A 136 -5.22 3.78 0.96
N ILE A 137 -6.30 3.02 0.85
CA ILE A 137 -7.68 3.51 0.81
C ILE A 137 -8.40 3.00 2.05
N TRP A 138 -8.88 3.93 2.86
CA TRP A 138 -9.59 3.65 4.09
C TRP A 138 -11.03 4.15 4.01
N ALA A 139 -11.96 3.45 4.66
CA ALA A 139 -13.21 4.07 5.08
C ALA A 139 -12.89 5.24 6.04
N ALA A 140 -13.46 6.41 5.80
CA ALA A 140 -13.07 7.63 6.53
C ALA A 140 -13.23 7.50 8.06
N GLN A 141 -14.31 6.86 8.51
CA GLN A 141 -14.54 6.59 9.92
C GLN A 141 -13.46 5.69 10.52
N ARG A 142 -13.10 4.59 9.84
CA ARG A 142 -12.06 3.67 10.32
C ARG A 142 -10.70 4.34 10.42
N TRP A 143 -10.38 5.22 9.47
CA TRP A 143 -9.16 6.02 9.53
C TRP A 143 -9.14 6.97 10.73
N GLN A 144 -10.27 7.64 11.02
CA GLN A 144 -10.39 8.51 12.20
C GLN A 144 -10.22 7.73 13.51
N GLU A 145 -10.83 6.55 13.61
CA GLU A 145 -10.70 5.65 14.76
C GLU A 145 -9.25 5.18 14.92
N TYR A 146 -8.59 4.79 13.82
CA TYR A 146 -7.18 4.41 13.81
C TYR A 146 -6.28 5.55 14.31
N LEU A 147 -6.43 6.76 13.76
CA LEU A 147 -5.65 7.92 14.18
C LEU A 147 -5.90 8.27 15.65
N ALA A 148 -7.15 8.30 16.10
CA ALA A 148 -7.47 8.59 17.50
C ALA A 148 -6.83 7.59 18.47
N ALA A 149 -6.75 6.31 18.06
CA ALA A 149 -6.13 5.26 18.88
C ALA A 149 -4.59 5.28 18.85
N LYS A 150 -3.97 5.62 17.71
CA LYS A 150 -2.52 5.46 17.49
C LYS A 150 -1.73 6.76 17.62
N GLN A 151 -2.30 7.90 17.25
CA GLN A 151 -1.61 9.19 17.26
C GLN A 151 -1.10 9.60 18.66
N PRO A 152 -1.83 9.38 19.77
CA PRO A 152 -1.31 9.68 21.10
C PRO A 152 -0.09 8.83 21.51
N ALA A 153 0.10 7.68 20.84
CA ALA A 153 1.21 6.77 21.07
C ALA A 153 2.32 6.90 20.01
N TYR A 154 2.27 7.94 19.17
CA TYR A 154 3.16 8.08 18.00
C TYR A 154 4.65 7.98 18.39
N ASP A 155 5.09 8.70 19.41
CA ASP A 155 6.50 8.69 19.83
C ASP A 155 6.97 7.28 20.24
N ARG A 156 6.15 6.56 21.01
CA ARG A 156 6.45 5.17 21.41
C ARG A 156 6.46 4.22 20.22
N ILE A 157 5.52 4.38 19.28
CA ILE A 157 5.46 3.57 18.07
C ILE A 157 6.71 3.84 17.21
N ALA A 158 7.14 5.10 17.12
CA ALA A 158 8.33 5.49 16.38
C ALA A 158 9.60 4.86 16.97
N GLU A 159 9.76 4.86 18.30
CA GLU A 159 10.87 4.19 18.97
C GLU A 159 10.97 2.72 18.54
N SER A 160 9.89 1.95 18.66
CA SER A 160 9.87 0.53 18.26
C SER A 160 10.07 0.32 16.75
N ALA A 161 9.68 1.28 15.91
CA ALA A 161 9.85 1.19 14.47
C ALA A 161 11.32 1.38 14.01
N PHE A 162 12.12 2.11 14.78
CA PHE A 162 13.53 2.35 14.50
C PHE A 162 14.48 1.45 15.32
N GLU A 163 13.95 0.63 16.23
CA GLU A 163 14.75 -0.38 16.92
C GLU A 163 15.29 -1.40 15.91
N PRO A 164 16.61 -1.64 15.86
CA PRO A 164 17.18 -2.66 14.99
C PRO A 164 16.61 -4.01 15.39
N ARG A 165 16.04 -4.74 14.42
CA ARG A 165 15.57 -6.12 14.63
C ARG A 165 16.74 -6.91 15.23
N SER A 166 16.68 -7.22 16.52
CA SER A 166 17.63 -8.13 17.13
C SER A 166 17.54 -9.45 16.36
N ASN A 167 18.70 -9.94 15.91
CA ASN A 167 18.79 -11.19 15.16
C ASN A 167 17.91 -12.25 15.83
N ALA A 168 16.96 -12.80 15.08
CA ALA A 168 16.26 -14.00 15.47
C ALA A 168 17.27 -15.16 15.49
N SER A 169 18.02 -15.24 16.59
CA SER A 169 18.81 -16.40 16.97
C SER A 169 17.91 -17.30 17.82
N GLY A 170 17.51 -18.42 17.23
CA GLY A 170 16.73 -19.49 17.84
C GLY A 170 16.44 -20.56 16.82
#